data_AF-A0A4R8W079-F1
#
_entry.id   AF-A0A4R8W079-F1
#
_cell.length_a   1.000
_cell.length_b   1.000
_cell.length_c   1.000
_cell.angle_alpha   90.00
_cell.angle_beta   90.00
_cell.angle_gamma   90.00
#
_symmetry.space_group_name_H-M   'P 1'
#
loop_
_entity.id
_entity.type
_entity.pdbx_description
1 polymer ?
#
loop_
_entity_poly.entity_id
_entity_poly.type
_entity_poly.pdbx_seq_one_letter_code
_entity_poly.pdbx_strand_id
1 'polypeptide(L)'
;MAGIVQRLEHRQVALFLTAIALGALVGWLAPGTAPTLSAAITPVLGLLLFATFLAVPLVSLGRSFWDLRFLGTVLTVNFVIVPDKLLAATPLLMLLQIVLLPVYLWLIAGTGAVALIEVRPLVEAFLVLIVLPLAAAAAVQFGTRRRRAARAIETLMQALMVPLMMTTLAVVVGSQVSAVGAQAAALPTLIPLYIAFLIVMVGIGVLAAGLAGLPVPAARALIFSGATRNSLVVLPLALALPLALPPALALAPLAVVTQTLVELVGLAILVRLVPRLVPGSPSGADRS
;
A
#
# COMPACT_ATOMS: atom_id res chain seq x y z
N MET A 1 4.09 -0.49 26.94
CA MET A 1 3.79 -0.66 25.50
C MET A 1 4.90 -0.15 24.59
N ALA A 2 5.46 1.05 24.81
CA ALA A 2 6.49 1.64 23.94
C ALA A 2 7.68 0.71 23.62
N GLY A 3 8.24 0.00 24.61
CA GLY A 3 9.37 -0.92 24.41
C GLY A 3 9.05 -2.24 23.67
N ILE A 4 7.78 -2.58 23.45
CA ILE A 4 7.39 -3.71 22.59
C ILE A 4 7.26 -3.23 21.15
N VAL A 5 6.58 -2.10 20.94
CA VAL A 5 6.43 -1.46 19.62
C VAL A 5 7.80 -1.17 19.00
N GLN A 6 8.71 -0.58 19.78
CA GLN A 6 10.08 -0.28 19.32
C GLN A 6 10.90 -1.54 18.97
N ARG A 7 10.69 -2.65 19.67
CA ARG A 7 11.32 -3.95 19.34
C ARG A 7 10.72 -4.58 18.08
N LEU A 8 9.42 -4.43 17.88
CA LEU A 8 8.73 -4.87 16.67
C LEU A 8 9.19 -4.06 15.45
N GLU A 9 9.34 -2.74 15.60
CA GLU A 9 9.86 -1.83 14.55
C GLU A 9 11.29 -2.20 14.13
N HIS A 10 12.17 -2.46 15.10
CA HIS A 10 13.57 -2.83 14.79
C HIS A 10 13.69 -4.19 14.08
N ARG A 11 12.71 -5.08 14.25
CA ARG A 11 12.64 -6.40 13.59
C ARG A 11 11.53 -6.49 12.54
N GLN A 12 10.96 -5.36 12.13
CA GLN A 12 9.72 -5.32 11.35
C GLN A 12 9.87 -6.05 10.01
N VAL A 13 11.02 -5.89 9.35
CA VAL A 13 11.34 -6.59 8.10
C VAL A 13 11.35 -8.11 8.29
N ALA A 14 11.98 -8.60 9.37
CA ALA A 14 12.02 -10.03 9.65
C ALA A 14 10.62 -10.57 9.98
N LEU A 15 9.82 -9.83 10.75
CA LEU A 15 8.45 -10.18 11.09
C LEU A 15 7.53 -10.24 9.86
N PHE A 16 7.70 -9.31 8.91
CA PHE A 16 6.94 -9.33 7.67
C PHE A 16 7.34 -10.52 6.79
N LEU A 17 8.64 -10.82 6.69
CA LEU A 17 9.12 -11.99 5.96
C LEU A 17 8.63 -13.31 6.58
N THR A 18 8.61 -13.43 7.91
CA THR A 18 8.06 -14.63 8.56
C THR A 18 6.56 -14.75 8.35
N ALA A 19 5.80 -13.65 8.41
CA ALA A 19 4.36 -13.65 8.13
C ALA A 19 4.06 -14.08 6.68
N ILE A 20 4.83 -13.59 5.70
CA ILE A 20 4.73 -14.00 4.30
C ILE A 20 5.04 -15.49 4.14
N ALA A 21 6.13 -15.97 4.75
CA ALA A 21 6.52 -17.38 4.67
C ALA A 21 5.46 -18.30 5.30
N LEU A 22 4.90 -17.91 6.45
CA LEU A 22 3.82 -18.65 7.11
C LEU A 22 2.54 -18.67 6.26
N GLY A 23 2.15 -17.52 5.70
CA GLY A 23 1.03 -17.43 4.78
C GLY A 23 1.21 -18.36 3.58
N ALA A 24 2.38 -18.31 2.94
CA ALA A 24 2.71 -19.17 1.81
C ALA A 24 2.67 -20.66 2.17
N LEU A 25 3.24 -21.03 3.32
CA LEU A 25 3.23 -22.40 3.81
C LEU A 25 1.80 -22.91 4.07
N VAL A 26 0.96 -22.13 4.74
CA VAL A 26 -0.44 -22.48 5.00
C VAL A 26 -1.22 -22.62 3.69
N GLY A 27 -1.08 -21.66 2.78
CA GLY A 27 -1.76 -21.69 1.48
C GLY A 27 -1.34 -22.88 0.61
N TRP A 28 -0.08 -23.32 0.73
CA TRP A 28 0.44 -24.47 0.00
C TRP A 28 0.05 -25.82 0.63
N LEU A 29 0.17 -25.96 1.96
CA LEU A 29 -0.13 -27.20 2.67
C LEU A 29 -1.64 -27.44 2.84
N ALA A 30 -2.45 -26.39 2.89
CA ALA A 30 -3.89 -26.48 3.07
C ALA A 30 -4.66 -25.61 2.05
N PRO A 31 -4.67 -25.96 0.74
CA PRO A 31 -5.32 -25.18 -0.31
C PRO A 31 -6.82 -24.93 -0.05
N GLY A 32 -7.49 -25.82 0.69
CA GLY A 32 -8.89 -25.67 1.09
C GLY A 32 -9.16 -24.47 2.02
N THR A 33 -8.13 -23.84 2.60
CA THR A 33 -8.26 -22.61 3.40
C THR A 33 -8.31 -21.34 2.55
N ALA A 34 -8.01 -21.43 1.24
CA ALA A 34 -7.93 -20.26 0.37
C ALA A 34 -9.24 -19.43 0.30
N PRO A 35 -10.45 -20.02 0.20
CA PRO A 35 -11.69 -19.24 0.21
C PRO A 35 -11.91 -18.49 1.54
N THR A 36 -11.60 -19.13 2.66
CA THR A 36 -11.72 -18.54 4.01
C THR A 36 -10.73 -17.40 4.21
N LEU A 37 -9.48 -17.59 3.78
CA LEU A 37 -8.47 -16.53 3.80
C LEU A 37 -8.84 -15.39 2.86
N SER A 38 -9.36 -15.69 1.66
CA SER A 38 -9.83 -14.67 0.71
C SER A 38 -10.96 -13.81 1.29
N ALA A 39 -11.94 -14.43 1.95
CA ALA A 39 -13.01 -13.72 2.65
C ALA A 39 -12.49 -12.85 3.81
N ALA A 40 -11.38 -13.25 4.45
CA ALA A 40 -10.74 -12.49 5.51
C ALA A 40 -9.91 -11.29 5.01
N ILE A 41 -9.57 -11.21 3.71
CA ILE A 41 -8.80 -10.08 3.15
C ILE A 41 -9.50 -8.76 3.43
N THR A 42 -10.78 -8.65 3.05
CA THR A 42 -11.56 -7.40 3.16
C THR A 42 -11.63 -6.85 4.60
N PRO A 43 -12.03 -7.63 5.63
CA PRO A 43 -12.09 -7.11 7.00
C PRO A 43 -10.69 -6.79 7.57
N VAL A 44 -9.68 -7.60 7.26
CA VAL A 44 -8.30 -7.37 7.73
C VAL A 44 -7.72 -6.09 7.10
N LEU A 45 -7.89 -5.91 5.79
CA LEU A 45 -7.52 -4.67 5.10
C LEU A 45 -8.31 -3.47 5.61
N GLY A 46 -9.62 -3.61 5.82
CA GLY A 46 -10.45 -2.53 6.37
C GLY A 46 -9.97 -2.07 7.75
N LEU A 47 -9.60 -3.01 8.63
CA LEU A 47 -9.06 -2.71 9.95
C LEU A 47 -7.66 -2.08 9.87
N LEU A 48 -6.82 -2.57 8.96
CA LEU A 48 -5.51 -1.99 8.69
C LEU A 48 -5.61 -0.55 8.17
N LEU A 49 -6.52 -0.30 7.22
CA LEU A 49 -6.77 1.02 6.65
C LEU A 49 -7.36 1.96 7.70
N PHE A 50 -8.25 1.46 8.57
CA PHE A 50 -8.73 2.22 9.72
C PHE A 50 -7.59 2.64 10.65
N ALA A 51 -6.72 1.71 11.04
CA ALA A 51 -5.55 2.01 11.85
C ALA A 51 -4.63 3.02 11.15
N THR A 52 -4.47 2.90 9.84
CA THR A 52 -3.64 3.79 9.00
C THR A 52 -4.21 5.20 8.95
N PHE A 53 -5.51 5.36 8.69
CA PHE A 53 -6.17 6.68 8.69
C PHE A 53 -6.19 7.31 10.07
N LEU A 54 -6.33 6.51 11.13
CA LEU A 54 -6.30 7.02 12.50
C LEU A 54 -4.92 7.57 12.88
N ALA A 55 -3.85 7.02 12.31
CA ALA A 55 -2.48 7.54 12.49
C ALA A 55 -2.26 8.89 11.78
N VAL A 56 -3.06 9.22 10.76
CA VAL A 56 -3.02 10.51 10.06
C VAL A 56 -3.92 11.53 10.80
N PRO A 57 -3.44 12.74 11.11
CA PRO A 57 -4.25 13.75 11.78
C PRO A 57 -5.24 14.39 10.79
N LEU A 58 -6.39 13.73 10.54
CA LEU A 58 -7.40 14.16 9.56
C LEU A 58 -8.01 15.53 9.89
N VAL A 59 -8.15 15.83 11.19
CA VAL A 59 -8.69 17.09 11.69
C VAL A 59 -7.80 18.29 11.31
N SER A 60 -6.47 18.11 11.28
CA SER A 60 -5.54 19.18 10.88
C SER A 60 -5.50 19.32 9.36
N LEU A 61 -5.65 18.23 8.61
CA LEU A 61 -5.76 18.25 7.15
C LEU A 61 -6.98 19.04 6.67
N GLY A 62 -8.16 18.80 7.24
CA GLY A 62 -9.42 19.44 6.82
C GLY A 62 -9.44 20.97 6.94
N ARG A 63 -8.70 21.54 7.91
CA ARG A 63 -8.55 23.01 8.05
C ARG A 63 -7.62 23.62 7.01
N SER A 64 -6.75 22.80 6.42
CA SER A 64 -5.74 23.19 5.44
C SER A 64 -6.20 23.08 3.99
N PHE A 65 -7.25 22.30 3.69
CA PHE A 65 -7.74 22.08 2.33
C PHE A 65 -8.51 23.28 1.72
N TRP A 66 -8.85 24.29 2.51
CA TRP A 66 -9.61 25.46 2.04
C TRP A 66 -8.74 26.62 1.52
N ASP A 67 -7.43 26.44 1.44
CA ASP A 67 -6.51 27.48 1.00
C ASP A 67 -5.59 26.95 -0.12
N LEU A 68 -5.92 27.26 -1.38
CA LEU A 68 -5.15 26.80 -2.55
C LEU A 68 -3.69 27.26 -2.51
N ARG A 69 -3.42 28.40 -1.87
CA ARG A 69 -2.06 28.90 -1.64
C ARG A 69 -1.32 28.01 -0.65
N PHE A 70 -2.00 27.55 0.40
CA PHE A 70 -1.46 26.59 1.35
C PHE A 70 -1.23 25.22 0.72
N LEU A 71 -2.12 24.72 -0.14
CA LEU A 71 -1.89 23.46 -0.88
C LEU A 71 -0.66 23.56 -1.80
N GLY A 72 -0.50 24.70 -2.48
CA GLY A 72 0.70 25.02 -3.25
C GLY A 72 1.96 25.07 -2.39
N THR A 73 1.92 25.81 -1.27
CA THR A 73 3.03 25.90 -0.32
C THR A 73 3.33 24.57 0.35
N VAL A 74 2.34 23.74 0.68
CA VAL A 74 2.53 22.41 1.26
C VAL A 74 3.04 21.42 0.22
N LEU A 75 2.64 21.51 -1.05
CA LEU A 75 3.28 20.71 -2.10
C LEU A 75 4.75 21.12 -2.25
N THR A 76 5.07 22.42 -2.30
CA THR A 76 6.45 22.90 -2.39
C THR A 76 7.27 22.58 -1.13
N VAL A 77 6.70 22.74 0.07
CA VAL A 77 7.35 22.51 1.36
C VAL A 77 7.40 21.02 1.73
N ASN A 78 6.43 20.20 1.33
CA ASN A 78 6.50 18.74 1.51
C ASN A 78 7.58 18.11 0.62
N PHE A 79 7.78 18.65 -0.57
CA PHE A 79 8.86 18.18 -1.44
C PHE A 79 10.24 18.63 -0.97
N VAL A 80 10.35 19.72 -0.20
CA VAL A 80 11.64 20.30 0.21
C VAL A 80 12.00 20.06 1.70
N ILE A 81 11.04 19.95 2.63
CA ILE A 81 11.32 20.09 4.07
C ILE A 81 10.73 18.98 4.97
N VAL A 82 9.64 18.28 4.61
CA VAL A 82 9.00 17.29 5.54
C VAL A 82 8.61 15.97 4.85
N PRO A 83 9.38 14.88 5.04
CA PRO A 83 9.11 13.55 4.45
C PRO A 83 7.76 12.93 4.88
N ASP A 84 7.31 13.22 6.12
CA ASP A 84 6.18 12.52 6.73
C ASP A 84 4.82 12.83 6.10
N LYS A 85 4.71 13.95 5.37
CA LYS A 85 3.44 14.38 4.76
C LYS A 85 3.19 13.81 3.36
N LEU A 86 4.21 13.26 2.69
CA LEU A 86 4.03 12.49 1.45
C LEU A 86 3.16 11.25 1.70
N LEU A 87 3.37 10.58 2.85
CA LEU A 87 2.58 9.41 3.25
C LEU A 87 1.12 9.76 3.59
N ALA A 88 0.87 10.97 4.10
CA ALA A 88 -0.48 11.46 4.36
C ALA A 88 -1.25 11.79 3.07
N ALA A 89 -0.56 11.99 1.95
CA ALA A 89 -1.17 12.21 0.63
C ALA A 89 -1.53 10.89 -0.08
N THR A 90 -0.94 9.76 0.31
CA THR A 90 -1.18 8.44 -0.31
C THR A 90 -2.66 8.07 -0.37
N PRO A 91 -3.48 8.26 0.69
CA PRO A 91 -4.93 8.04 0.63
C PRO A 91 -5.63 8.87 -0.44
N LEU A 92 -5.25 10.14 -0.55
CA LEU A 92 -5.84 11.09 -1.50
C LEU A 92 -5.42 10.76 -2.94
N LEU A 93 -4.16 10.37 -3.14
CA LEU A 93 -3.66 9.89 -4.43
C LEU A 93 -4.36 8.61 -4.86
N MET A 94 -4.66 7.71 -3.92
CA MET A 94 -5.40 6.49 -4.19
C MET A 94 -6.86 6.79 -4.58
N LEU A 95 -7.50 7.76 -3.90
CA LEU A 95 -8.82 8.26 -4.27
C LEU A 95 -8.81 8.83 -5.69
N LEU A 96 -7.84 9.69 -5.99
CA LEU A 96 -7.67 10.27 -7.32
C LEU A 96 -7.43 9.20 -8.39
N GLN A 97 -6.61 8.19 -8.10
CA GLN A 97 -6.36 7.06 -9.00
C GLN A 97 -7.62 6.27 -9.32
N ILE A 98 -8.48 5.99 -8.33
CA ILE A 98 -9.73 5.26 -8.54
C ILE A 98 -10.70 6.07 -9.42
N VAL A 99 -10.77 7.38 -9.21
CA VAL A 99 -11.59 8.27 -10.04
C VAL A 99 -11.05 8.37 -11.47
N LEU A 100 -9.72 8.36 -11.65
CA LEU A 100 -9.08 8.40 -12.97
C LEU A 100 -9.04 7.04 -13.68
N LEU A 101 -9.18 5.93 -12.96
CA LEU A 101 -9.15 4.58 -13.51
C LEU A 101 -10.11 4.38 -14.71
N PRO A 102 -11.41 4.75 -14.64
CA PRO A 102 -12.31 4.63 -15.78
C PRO A 102 -11.86 5.47 -16.98
N VAL A 103 -11.24 6.64 -16.75
CA VAL A 103 -10.68 7.48 -17.82
C VAL A 103 -9.48 6.79 -18.47
N TYR A 104 -8.57 6.23 -17.69
CA TYR A 104 -7.43 5.48 -18.22
C TYR A 104 -7.84 4.24 -18.99
N LEU A 105 -8.84 3.49 -18.49
CA LEU A 105 -9.37 2.32 -19.19
C LEU A 105 -10.05 2.71 -20.50
N TRP A 106 -10.78 3.81 -20.52
CA TRP A 106 -11.36 4.36 -21.74
C TRP A 106 -10.27 4.74 -22.77
N LEU A 107 -9.21 5.41 -22.34
CA LEU A 107 -8.10 5.83 -23.21
C LEU A 107 -7.27 4.67 -23.76
N ILE A 108 -6.98 3.66 -22.93
CA ILE A 108 -6.05 2.57 -23.28
C ILE A 108 -6.78 1.41 -23.95
N ALA A 109 -7.96 1.04 -23.44
CA ALA A 109 -8.69 -0.16 -23.84
C ALA A 109 -9.96 0.14 -24.65
N GLY A 110 -10.31 1.42 -24.85
CA GLY A 110 -11.43 1.86 -25.67
C GLY A 110 -12.80 1.72 -25.01
N THR A 111 -13.85 2.13 -25.73
CA THR A 111 -15.25 2.14 -25.23
C THR A 111 -15.80 0.75 -24.90
N GLY A 112 -15.33 -0.30 -25.59
CA GLY A 112 -15.74 -1.68 -25.35
C GLY A 112 -15.29 -2.24 -23.99
N ALA A 113 -14.13 -1.80 -23.49
CA ALA A 113 -13.64 -2.22 -22.17
C ALA A 113 -14.41 -1.56 -21.03
N VAL A 114 -14.86 -0.31 -21.21
CA VAL A 114 -15.64 0.44 -20.21
C VAL A 114 -17.04 -0.15 -20.06
N ALA A 115 -17.65 -0.62 -21.16
CA ALA A 115 -18.99 -1.22 -21.15
C ALA A 115 -19.07 -2.55 -20.37
N LEU A 116 -17.93 -3.20 -20.15
CA LEU A 116 -17.81 -4.45 -19.38
C LEU A 116 -17.60 -4.20 -17.88
N ILE A 117 -17.38 -2.96 -17.46
CA ILE A 117 -17.14 -2.65 -16.05
C ILE A 117 -18.49 -2.47 -15.36
N GLU A 118 -18.86 -3.44 -14.55
CA GLU A 118 -19.89 -3.22 -13.55
C GLU A 118 -19.36 -2.22 -12.51
N VAL A 119 -19.88 -1.00 -12.56
CA VAL A 119 -19.45 0.10 -11.65
C VAL A 119 -19.82 -0.22 -10.20
N ARG A 120 -20.86 -1.03 -9.98
CA ARG A 120 -21.39 -1.33 -8.64
C ARG A 120 -20.36 -2.04 -7.73
N PRO A 121 -19.75 -3.18 -8.10
CA PRO A 121 -18.70 -3.81 -7.28
C PRO A 121 -17.51 -2.88 -6.99
N LEU A 122 -17.12 -2.04 -7.95
CA LEU A 122 -16.05 -1.05 -7.78
C LEU A 122 -16.41 -0.02 -6.69
N VAL A 123 -17.62 0.53 -6.77
CA VAL A 123 -18.14 1.50 -5.79
C VAL A 123 -18.31 0.86 -4.42
N GLU A 124 -18.81 -0.37 -4.34
CA GLU A 124 -18.94 -1.09 -3.07
C GLU A 124 -17.58 -1.32 -2.41
N ALA A 125 -16.60 -1.83 -3.15
CA ALA A 125 -15.24 -2.01 -2.63
C ALA A 125 -14.61 -0.68 -2.21
N PHE A 126 -14.80 0.39 -2.99
CA PHE A 126 -14.35 1.74 -2.65
C PHE A 126 -14.98 2.24 -1.34
N LEU A 127 -16.29 2.13 -1.20
CA LEU A 127 -17.02 2.56 -0.01
C LEU A 127 -16.60 1.76 1.22
N VAL A 128 -16.50 0.44 1.09
CA VAL A 128 -16.19 -0.47 2.20
C VAL A 128 -14.72 -0.40 2.63
N LEU A 129 -13.77 -0.35 1.69
CA LEU A 129 -12.34 -0.38 2.01
C LEU A 129 -11.77 0.99 2.33
N ILE A 130 -12.33 2.07 1.78
CA ILE A 130 -11.73 3.41 1.90
C ILE A 130 -12.63 4.31 2.71
N VAL A 131 -13.85 4.56 2.22
CA VAL A 131 -14.74 5.57 2.81
C VAL A 131 -15.15 5.19 4.23
N LEU A 132 -15.51 3.93 4.46
CA LEU A 132 -15.96 3.44 5.75
C LEU A 132 -14.83 3.53 6.83
N PRO A 133 -13.61 3.00 6.61
CA PRO A 133 -12.51 3.17 7.56
C PRO A 133 -12.11 4.64 7.78
N LEU A 134 -12.13 5.46 6.72
CA LEU A 134 -11.81 6.88 6.81
C LEU A 134 -12.84 7.63 7.65
N ALA A 135 -14.13 7.39 7.42
CA ALA A 135 -15.23 7.99 8.19
C ALA A 135 -15.19 7.54 9.64
N ALA A 136 -14.89 6.26 9.91
CA ALA A 136 -14.70 5.74 11.25
C ALA A 136 -13.52 6.43 11.96
N ALA A 137 -12.37 6.58 11.30
CA ALA A 137 -11.21 7.28 11.86
C ALA A 137 -11.53 8.76 12.15
N ALA A 138 -12.20 9.44 11.22
CA ALA A 138 -12.67 10.80 11.41
C ALA A 138 -13.61 10.90 12.63
N ALA A 139 -14.59 10.01 12.76
CA ALA A 139 -15.51 10.00 13.90
C ALA A 139 -14.79 9.85 15.25
N VAL A 140 -13.76 9.01 15.32
CA VAL A 140 -12.91 8.85 16.51
C VAL A 140 -12.15 10.14 16.82
N GLN A 141 -11.58 10.81 15.81
CA GLN A 141 -10.81 12.06 15.99
C GLN A 141 -11.70 13.28 16.32
N PHE A 142 -12.91 13.37 15.74
CA PHE A 142 -13.85 14.50 15.95
C PHE A 142 -14.68 14.38 17.23
N GLY A 143 -14.80 13.19 17.83
CA GLY A 143 -15.58 12.92 19.05
C GLY A 143 -15.03 13.61 20.31
N THR A 144 -15.28 14.90 20.47
CA THR A 144 -14.75 15.75 21.56
C THR A 144 -15.18 15.35 22.99
N ARG A 145 -16.25 14.55 23.16
CA ARG A 145 -16.72 14.08 24.48
C ARG A 145 -15.94 12.87 25.06
N ARG A 146 -15.02 12.24 24.32
CA ARG A 146 -14.28 11.03 24.78
C ARG A 146 -12.77 11.07 24.51
N ARG A 147 -12.08 12.16 24.84
CA ARG A 147 -10.62 12.30 24.63
C ARG A 147 -9.78 11.14 25.20
N ARG A 148 -10.22 10.49 26.29
CA ARG A 148 -9.54 9.29 26.82
C ARG A 148 -9.76 8.05 25.97
N ALA A 149 -11.00 7.80 25.52
CA ALA A 149 -11.30 6.63 24.69
C ALA A 149 -10.70 6.76 23.28
N ALA A 150 -10.79 7.95 22.67
CA ALA A 150 -10.15 8.23 21.38
C ALA A 150 -8.63 7.99 21.45
N ARG A 151 -7.95 8.54 22.47
CA ARG A 151 -6.53 8.27 22.70
C ARG A 151 -6.22 6.80 22.96
N ALA A 152 -7.08 6.09 23.68
CA ALA A 152 -6.90 4.66 23.92
C ALA A 152 -7.00 3.85 22.62
N ILE A 153 -7.97 4.17 21.76
CA ILE A 153 -8.13 3.55 20.44
C ILE A 153 -6.93 3.90 19.56
N GLU A 154 -6.49 5.15 19.50
CA GLU A 154 -5.28 5.57 18.77
C GLU A 154 -4.05 4.78 19.23
N THR A 155 -3.82 4.70 20.54
CA THR A 155 -2.67 3.98 21.11
C THR A 155 -2.74 2.48 20.80
N LEU A 156 -3.93 1.88 20.90
CA LEU A 156 -4.15 0.48 20.58
C LEU A 156 -3.91 0.20 19.09
N MET A 157 -4.49 1.02 18.20
CA MET A 157 -4.35 0.86 16.75
C MET A 157 -2.89 1.06 16.31
N GLN A 158 -2.15 2.00 16.92
CA GLN A 158 -0.72 2.14 16.69
C GLN A 158 0.05 0.89 17.11
N ALA A 159 -0.26 0.31 18.26
CA ALA A 159 0.37 -0.94 18.72
C ALA A 159 -0.01 -2.15 17.83
N LEU A 160 -1.22 -2.16 17.29
CA LEU A 160 -1.71 -3.21 16.40
C LEU A 160 -1.29 -3.04 14.94
N MET A 161 -0.71 -1.91 14.54
CA MET A 161 -0.31 -1.63 13.16
C MET A 161 0.57 -2.75 12.59
N VAL A 162 1.65 -3.10 13.30
CA VAL A 162 2.58 -4.15 12.85
C VAL A 162 1.90 -5.54 12.81
N PRO A 163 1.19 -5.98 13.87
CA PRO A 163 0.39 -7.21 13.81
C PRO A 163 -0.64 -7.25 12.67
N LEU A 164 -1.39 -6.16 12.44
CA LEU A 164 -2.39 -6.08 11.37
C LEU A 164 -1.75 -6.18 9.99
N MET A 165 -0.61 -5.52 9.79
CA MET A 165 0.18 -5.67 8.56
C MET A 165 0.66 -7.12 8.38
N MET A 166 1.19 -7.76 9.42
CA MET A 166 1.60 -9.17 9.37
C MET A 166 0.43 -10.09 9.02
N THR A 167 -0.72 -9.93 9.68
CA THR A 167 -1.92 -10.70 9.39
C THR A 167 -2.41 -10.46 7.96
N THR A 168 -2.39 -9.21 7.50
CA THR A 168 -2.73 -8.87 6.11
C THR A 168 -1.84 -9.61 5.13
N LEU A 169 -0.52 -9.54 5.30
CA LEU A 169 0.45 -10.21 4.44
C LEU A 169 0.24 -11.73 4.46
N ALA A 170 0.08 -12.33 5.63
CA ALA A 170 -0.12 -13.78 5.76
C ALA A 170 -1.43 -14.24 5.09
N VAL A 171 -2.54 -13.53 5.32
CA VAL A 171 -3.86 -13.84 4.76
C VAL A 171 -3.85 -13.68 3.24
N VAL A 172 -3.32 -12.56 2.74
CA VAL A 172 -3.22 -12.31 1.30
C VAL A 172 -2.34 -13.37 0.65
N VAL A 173 -1.10 -13.55 1.10
CA VAL A 173 -0.20 -14.55 0.50
C VAL A 173 -0.81 -15.94 0.56
N GLY A 174 -1.32 -16.38 1.72
CA GLY A 174 -1.90 -17.71 1.88
C GLY A 174 -3.15 -17.95 1.04
N SER A 175 -4.00 -16.94 0.85
CA SER A 175 -5.17 -17.06 -0.04
C SER A 175 -4.78 -17.19 -1.52
N GLN A 176 -3.60 -16.69 -1.91
CA GLN A 176 -3.24 -16.49 -3.31
C GLN A 176 -2.24 -17.51 -3.85
N VAL A 177 -1.49 -18.22 -2.99
CA VAL A 177 -0.46 -19.19 -3.42
C VAL A 177 -1.03 -20.28 -4.34
N SER A 178 -2.23 -20.78 -4.04
CA SER A 178 -2.88 -21.82 -4.87
C SER A 178 -3.31 -21.28 -6.23
N ALA A 179 -3.87 -20.07 -6.28
CA ALA A 179 -4.28 -19.42 -7.53
C ALA A 179 -3.09 -19.13 -8.46
N VAL A 180 -1.96 -18.71 -7.88
CA VAL A 180 -0.70 -18.50 -8.61
C VAL A 180 -0.14 -19.82 -9.14
N GLY A 181 -0.17 -20.89 -8.35
CA GLY A 181 0.26 -22.22 -8.77
C GLY A 181 -0.57 -22.79 -9.93
N ALA A 182 -1.89 -22.55 -9.92
CA ALA A 182 -2.79 -23.01 -10.98
C ALA A 182 -2.50 -22.35 -12.35
N GLN A 183 -1.90 -21.16 -12.36
CA GLN A 183 -1.55 -20.42 -13.57
C GLN A 183 -0.03 -20.28 -13.76
N ALA A 184 0.73 -21.29 -13.29
CA ALA A 184 2.19 -21.28 -13.33
C ALA A 184 2.79 -21.03 -14.73
N ALA A 185 2.08 -21.43 -15.80
CA ALA A 185 2.51 -21.21 -17.17
C ALA A 185 2.61 -19.73 -17.58
N ALA A 186 1.87 -18.82 -16.93
CA ALA A 186 1.92 -17.38 -17.19
C ALA A 186 3.04 -16.66 -16.40
N LEU A 187 3.57 -17.27 -15.34
CA LEU A 187 4.56 -16.66 -14.45
C LEU A 187 5.89 -16.32 -15.12
N PRO A 188 6.46 -17.15 -16.02
CA PRO A 188 7.71 -16.83 -16.71
C PRO A 188 7.63 -15.54 -17.55
N THR A 189 6.43 -15.12 -17.97
CA THR A 189 6.22 -13.86 -18.69
C THR A 189 6.03 -12.69 -17.72
N LEU A 190 5.24 -12.89 -16.66
CA LEU A 190 4.88 -11.81 -15.72
C LEU A 190 6.02 -11.44 -14.77
N ILE A 191 6.76 -12.41 -14.24
CA ILE A 191 7.79 -12.16 -13.24
C ILE A 191 8.92 -11.26 -13.79
N PRO A 192 9.52 -11.53 -14.96
CA PRO A 192 10.56 -10.65 -15.50
C PRO A 192 10.06 -9.25 -15.80
N LEU A 193 8.81 -9.12 -16.28
CA LEU A 193 8.18 -7.83 -16.53
C LEU A 193 8.10 -6.99 -15.24
N TYR A 194 7.65 -7.59 -14.13
CA TYR A 194 7.56 -6.89 -12.84
C TYR A 194 8.92 -6.60 -12.22
N ILE A 195 9.90 -7.49 -12.38
CA ILE A 195 11.28 -7.23 -11.96
C ILE A 195 11.87 -6.05 -12.75
N ALA A 196 11.68 -6.03 -14.07
CA ALA A 196 12.13 -4.95 -14.92
C ALA A 196 11.46 -3.62 -14.54
N PHE A 197 10.14 -3.64 -14.31
CA PHE A 197 9.40 -2.49 -13.81
C PHE A 197 10.00 -1.95 -12.51
N LEU A 198 10.29 -2.82 -11.54
CA LEU A 198 10.88 -2.44 -10.26
C LEU A 198 12.26 -1.80 -10.44
N ILE A 199 13.13 -2.38 -11.27
CA ILE A 199 14.45 -1.82 -11.58
C ILE A 199 14.34 -0.44 -12.22
N VAL A 200 13.46 -0.30 -13.22
CA VAL A 200 13.23 0.97 -13.92
C VAL A 200 12.73 2.04 -12.95
N MET A 201 11.74 1.73 -12.11
CA MET A 201 11.19 2.69 -11.16
C MET A 201 12.20 3.12 -10.10
N VAL A 202 13.06 2.21 -9.64
CA VAL A 202 14.15 2.56 -8.72
C VAL A 202 15.14 3.50 -9.41
N GLY A 203 15.53 3.21 -10.66
CA GLY A 203 16.40 4.08 -11.45
C GLY A 203 15.82 5.48 -11.66
N ILE A 204 14.54 5.56 -12.06
CA ILE A 204 13.81 6.82 -12.20
C ILE A 204 13.76 7.57 -10.86
N GLY A 205 13.47 6.88 -9.75
CA GLY A 205 13.41 7.48 -8.42
C GLY A 205 14.75 8.06 -7.97
N VAL A 206 15.85 7.34 -8.20
CA VAL A 206 17.22 7.82 -7.91
C VAL A 206 17.55 9.05 -8.77
N LEU A 207 17.28 8.98 -10.08
CA LEU A 207 17.54 10.09 -11.00
C LEU A 207 16.73 11.33 -10.62
N ALA A 208 15.42 11.17 -10.41
CA ALA A 208 14.54 12.26 -10.02
C ALA A 208 14.95 12.89 -8.68
N ALA A 209 15.32 12.06 -7.69
CA ALA A 209 15.81 12.55 -6.41
C ALA A 209 17.13 13.32 -6.54
N GLY A 210 18.05 12.84 -7.39
CA GLY A 210 19.31 13.51 -7.68
C GLY A 210 19.12 14.85 -8.40
N LEU A 211 18.31 14.88 -9.45
CA LEU A 211 18.00 16.10 -10.22
C LEU A 211 17.27 17.16 -9.37
N ALA A 212 16.41 16.74 -8.46
CA ALA A 212 15.69 17.63 -7.55
C ALA A 212 16.48 17.98 -6.27
N GLY A 213 17.69 17.43 -6.08
CA GLY A 213 18.52 17.70 -4.90
C GLY A 213 17.86 17.31 -3.58
N LEU A 214 17.05 16.24 -3.56
CA LEU A 214 16.25 15.87 -2.39
C LEU A 214 17.13 15.42 -1.22
N PRO A 215 16.78 15.80 0.03
CA PRO A 215 17.47 15.28 1.20
C PRO A 215 17.30 13.76 1.30
N VAL A 216 18.31 13.06 1.84
CA VAL A 216 18.38 11.58 1.86
C VAL A 216 17.09 10.90 2.34
N PRO A 217 16.41 11.34 3.42
CA PRO A 217 15.14 10.75 3.84
C PRO A 217 14.05 10.87 2.77
N ALA A 218 13.94 12.03 2.10
CA ALA A 218 12.94 12.26 1.05
C ALA A 218 13.27 11.50 -0.25
N ALA A 219 14.56 11.44 -0.62
CA ALA A 219 15.03 10.64 -1.77
C ALA A 219 14.70 9.15 -1.60
N ARG A 220 14.97 8.59 -0.40
CA ARG A 220 14.63 7.20 -0.09
C ARG A 220 13.12 6.98 -0.11
N ALA A 221 12.34 7.87 0.49
CA ALA A 221 10.88 7.80 0.47
C ALA A 221 10.31 7.83 -0.96
N LEU A 222 10.84 8.68 -1.84
CA LEU A 222 10.46 8.75 -3.25
C LEU A 222 10.74 7.42 -3.97
N ILE A 223 11.92 6.84 -3.79
CA ILE A 223 12.31 5.56 -4.42
C ILE A 223 11.40 4.43 -3.93
N PHE A 224 11.16 4.32 -2.62
CA PHE A 224 10.26 3.31 -2.07
C PHE A 224 8.82 3.50 -2.56
N SER A 225 8.31 4.74 -2.55
CA SER A 225 6.96 5.06 -3.01
C SER A 225 6.76 4.86 -4.51
N GLY A 226 7.80 5.03 -5.32
CA GLY A 226 7.74 4.80 -6.77
C GLY A 226 7.86 3.31 -7.13
N ALA A 227 8.69 2.56 -6.41
CA ALA A 227 8.92 1.14 -6.65
C ALA A 227 7.80 0.25 -6.10
N THR A 228 7.02 0.75 -5.13
CA THR A 228 5.89 0.02 -4.55
C THR A 228 4.57 0.63 -5.00
N ARG A 229 3.71 -0.18 -5.60
CA ARG A 229 2.32 0.21 -5.82
C ARG A 229 1.47 -0.31 -4.67
N ASN A 230 0.36 0.36 -4.37
CA ASN A 230 -0.57 -0.07 -3.33
C ASN A 230 -1.50 -1.19 -3.87
N SER A 231 -0.88 -2.25 -4.40
CA SER A 231 -1.51 -3.36 -5.10
C SER A 231 -2.50 -4.13 -4.21
N LEU A 232 -2.26 -4.14 -2.90
CA LEU A 232 -3.14 -4.77 -1.90
C LEU A 232 -4.54 -4.15 -1.86
N VAL A 233 -4.66 -2.84 -2.05
CA VAL A 233 -5.98 -2.18 -2.07
C VAL A 233 -6.67 -2.35 -3.42
N VAL A 234 -5.88 -2.56 -4.49
CA VAL A 234 -6.39 -2.82 -5.83
C VAL A 234 -6.88 -4.26 -5.99
N LEU A 235 -6.34 -5.21 -5.21
CA LEU A 235 -6.70 -6.63 -5.33
C LEU A 235 -8.20 -6.91 -5.15
N PRO A 236 -8.90 -6.39 -4.11
CA PRO A 236 -10.35 -6.53 -4.01
C PRO A 236 -11.10 -5.94 -5.21
N LEU A 237 -10.61 -4.84 -5.78
CA LEU A 237 -11.18 -4.24 -6.99
C LEU A 237 -10.96 -5.14 -8.22
N ALA A 238 -9.79 -5.77 -8.33
CA ALA A 238 -9.46 -6.71 -9.40
C ALA A 238 -10.29 -8.01 -9.31
N LEU A 239 -10.59 -8.49 -8.09
CA LEU A 239 -11.48 -9.63 -7.86
C LEU A 239 -12.95 -9.28 -8.11
N ALA A 240 -13.32 -8.01 -7.99
CA ALA A 240 -14.67 -7.50 -8.22
C ALA A 240 -14.98 -7.27 -9.71
N LEU A 241 -13.97 -7.38 -10.60
CA LEU A 241 -14.18 -7.32 -12.05
C LEU A 241 -14.91 -8.59 -12.54
N PRO A 242 -15.85 -8.47 -13.50
CA PRO A 242 -16.68 -9.59 -13.91
C PRO A 242 -15.86 -10.74 -14.53
N LEU A 243 -16.22 -11.99 -14.19
CA LEU A 243 -15.60 -13.21 -14.73
C LEU A 243 -15.74 -13.37 -16.25
N ALA A 244 -16.60 -12.59 -16.90
CA ALA A 244 -16.83 -12.60 -18.35
C ALA A 244 -15.89 -11.65 -19.12
N LEU A 245 -14.68 -11.42 -18.61
CA LEU A 245 -13.68 -10.63 -19.31
C LEU A 245 -13.21 -11.34 -20.60
N PRO A 246 -12.89 -10.57 -21.67
CA PRO A 246 -12.15 -11.11 -22.80
C PRO A 246 -10.89 -11.85 -22.31
N PRO A 247 -10.43 -12.91 -23.00
CA PRO A 247 -9.30 -13.75 -22.55
C PRO A 247 -8.02 -12.95 -22.26
N ALA A 248 -7.83 -11.78 -22.87
CA ALA A 248 -6.72 -10.87 -22.60
C ALA A 248 -6.74 -10.24 -21.19
N LEU A 249 -7.92 -10.10 -20.57
CA LEU A 249 -8.11 -9.49 -19.24
C LEU A 249 -8.34 -10.53 -18.12
N ALA A 250 -8.51 -11.81 -18.46
CA ALA A 250 -8.64 -12.91 -17.49
C ALA A 250 -7.39 -13.07 -16.60
N LEU A 251 -6.25 -12.56 -17.05
CA LEU A 251 -5.00 -12.55 -16.28
C LEU A 251 -4.92 -11.42 -15.24
N ALA A 252 -5.87 -10.46 -15.19
CA ALA A 252 -5.73 -9.28 -14.34
C ALA A 252 -5.63 -9.60 -12.83
N PRO A 253 -6.46 -10.48 -12.24
CA PRO A 253 -6.30 -10.86 -10.83
C PRO A 253 -4.96 -11.58 -10.57
N LEU A 254 -4.55 -12.51 -11.46
CA LEU A 254 -3.26 -13.17 -11.38
C LEU A 254 -2.12 -12.15 -11.46
N ALA A 255 -2.19 -11.23 -12.41
CA ALA A 255 -1.22 -10.17 -12.65
C ALA A 255 -1.04 -9.31 -11.40
N VAL A 256 -2.13 -8.86 -10.76
CA VAL A 256 -2.10 -8.08 -9.52
C VAL A 256 -1.49 -8.87 -8.36
N VAL A 257 -1.83 -10.16 -8.25
CA VAL A 257 -1.30 -11.04 -7.20
C VAL A 257 0.20 -11.30 -7.40
N THR A 258 0.61 -11.70 -8.60
CA THR A 258 2.02 -11.92 -8.95
C THR A 258 2.82 -10.65 -8.76
N GLN A 259 2.26 -9.49 -9.13
CA GLN A 259 2.88 -8.20 -8.87
C GLN A 259 3.07 -7.98 -7.37
N THR A 260 2.04 -8.19 -6.54
CA THR A 260 2.14 -8.06 -5.08
C THR A 260 3.26 -8.95 -4.51
N LEU A 261 3.36 -10.21 -4.96
CA LEU A 261 4.41 -11.13 -4.51
C LEU A 261 5.81 -10.65 -4.92
N VAL A 262 5.98 -10.24 -6.18
CA VAL A 262 7.25 -9.70 -6.68
C VAL A 262 7.62 -8.40 -5.95
N GLU A 263 6.65 -7.52 -5.71
CA GLU A 263 6.83 -6.27 -4.96
C GLU A 263 7.26 -6.54 -3.51
N LEU A 264 6.65 -7.51 -2.82
CA LEU A 264 7.01 -7.84 -1.44
C LEU A 264 8.45 -8.37 -1.33
N VAL A 265 8.85 -9.27 -2.24
CA VAL A 265 10.23 -9.76 -2.31
C VAL A 265 11.18 -8.63 -2.70
N GLY A 266 10.80 -7.83 -3.71
CA GLY A 266 11.55 -6.68 -4.16
C GLY A 266 11.77 -5.66 -3.03
N LEU A 267 10.76 -5.36 -2.23
CA LEU A 267 10.84 -4.46 -1.10
C LEU A 267 11.84 -4.96 -0.05
N ALA A 268 11.83 -6.26 0.28
CA ALA A 268 12.78 -6.84 1.20
C ALA A 268 14.24 -6.67 0.74
N ILE A 269 14.47 -6.73 -0.58
CA ILE A 269 15.77 -6.43 -1.20
C ILE A 269 16.06 -4.92 -1.16
N LEU A 270 15.10 -4.09 -1.55
CA LEU A 270 15.24 -2.63 -1.63
C LEU A 270 15.55 -2.00 -0.27
N VAL A 271 15.01 -2.53 0.83
CA VAL A 271 15.36 -2.10 2.19
C VAL A 271 16.87 -2.15 2.45
N ARG A 272 17.59 -3.10 1.83
CA ARG A 272 19.05 -3.22 1.95
C ARG A 272 19.79 -2.48 0.83
N LEU A 273 19.21 -2.37 -0.35
CA LEU A 273 19.84 -1.79 -1.54
C LEU A 273 19.76 -0.26 -1.54
N VAL A 274 18.60 0.32 -1.27
CA VAL A 274 18.36 1.77 -1.33
C VAL A 274 19.28 2.58 -0.41
N PRO A 275 19.58 2.17 0.82
CA PRO A 275 20.57 2.87 1.66
C PRO A 275 21.99 2.91 1.07
N ARG A 276 22.34 1.97 0.19
CA ARG A 276 23.63 1.95 -0.53
C ARG A 276 23.61 2.81 -1.78
N LEU A 277 22.47 2.86 -2.49
CA LEU A 277 22.28 3.72 -3.66
C LEU A 277 22.17 5.20 -3.29
N VAL A 278 21.62 5.50 -2.11
CA VAL A 278 21.52 6.86 -1.55
C VAL A 278 22.13 6.86 -0.15
N PRO A 279 23.47 6.95 -0.02
CA PRO A 279 24.16 7.00 1.26
C PRO A 279 23.77 8.23 2.06
N GLY A 280 23.67 8.10 3.39
CA GLY A 280 23.64 9.27 4.27
C GLY A 280 25.05 9.84 4.40
N SER A 281 25.21 11.16 4.41
CA SER A 281 26.51 11.76 4.74
C SER A 281 26.97 11.31 6.12
N PRO A 282 28.22 10.86 6.29
CA PRO A 282 28.79 10.59 7.61
C PRO A 282 29.09 11.94 8.27
N SER A 283 28.22 12.41 9.16
CA SER A 283 28.50 13.59 9.98
C SER A 283 27.78 13.49 11.31
N GLY A 284 28.54 13.13 12.36
CA GLY A 284 28.06 13.16 13.75
C GLY A 284 28.78 12.24 14.76
N ALA A 285 29.82 11.48 14.39
CA ALA A 285 30.67 10.77 15.36
C ALA A 285 32.07 11.39 15.34
N ASP A 286 32.58 11.73 16.52
CA ASP A 286 33.91 12.29 16.83
C ASP A 286 34.24 13.71 16.36
N ARG A 287 33.64 14.70 17.04
CA ARG A 287 34.32 15.94 17.44
C ARG A 287 33.81 16.39 18.81
N SER A 288 34.36 15.79 19.87
CA SER A 288 34.40 16.36 21.22
C SER A 288 35.70 15.95 21.87
#